data_AF-A0A2V7V2A2-F1
#
_entry.id   AF-A0A2V7V2A2-F1
#
_cell.length_a   1.000
_cell.length_b   1.000
_cell.length_c   1.000
_cell.angle_alpha   90.00
_cell.angle_beta   90.00
_cell.angle_gamma   90.00
#
_symmetry.space_group_name_H-M   'P 1'
#
loop_
_entity.id
_entity.type
_entity.pdbx_description
1 polymer ?
#
loop_
_entity_poly.entity_id
_entity_poly.type
_entity_poly.pdbx_seq_one_letter_code
_entity_poly.pdbx_strand_id
1 'polypeptide(L)'
;MRKMLDAERPDAVSLVVPVERTGELAGLILEWGFPLLLEKPPGRTVAEVDRMIAAAGGIVHQVAFNRRFAPLVRELKRRLDDVGSPLQHVRYEMARVDRRDPDFSTTAIHGVDAVRFLAGSDYAEVRFRYQPLAGVGPGVVNVFLDAVMESGVTAQLGFCPLAGVVVERATLHARDHTFELHLGIWDSVDAPGRVRHFEHGRLHR
;
A
#
# COMPACT_ATOMS: atom_id res chain seq x y z
N MET A 1 2.23 -20.92 -20.73
CA MET A 1 2.23 -19.44 -20.79
C MET A 1 2.72 -18.92 -22.14
N ARG A 2 3.99 -19.09 -22.52
CA ARG A 2 4.55 -18.56 -23.78
C ARG A 2 3.70 -18.82 -25.04
N LYS A 3 3.36 -20.09 -25.29
CA LYS A 3 2.51 -20.50 -26.42
C LYS A 3 1.17 -19.76 -26.49
N MET A 4 0.56 -19.46 -25.34
CA MET A 4 -0.70 -18.71 -25.26
C MET A 4 -0.48 -17.24 -25.64
N LEU A 5 0.57 -16.60 -25.11
CA LEU A 5 0.86 -15.19 -25.40
C LEU A 5 1.26 -14.96 -26.87
N ASP A 6 2.01 -15.89 -27.48
CA ASP A 6 2.34 -15.82 -28.91
C ASP A 6 1.10 -16.00 -29.80
N ALA A 7 0.14 -16.83 -29.38
CA ALA A 7 -1.09 -17.08 -30.14
C ALA A 7 -2.11 -15.94 -30.01
N GLU A 8 -2.38 -15.50 -28.79
CA GLU A 8 -3.41 -14.49 -28.50
C GLU A 8 -2.91 -13.05 -28.75
N ARG A 9 -1.60 -12.80 -28.61
CA ARG A 9 -0.95 -11.49 -28.77
C ARG A 9 -1.71 -10.35 -28.05
N PRO A 10 -1.96 -10.46 -26.73
CA PRO A 10 -2.74 -9.46 -26.02
C PRO A 10 -2.00 -8.12 -25.93
N ASP A 11 -2.75 -7.02 -25.89
CA ASP A 11 -2.18 -5.68 -25.66
C ASP A 11 -1.58 -5.52 -24.25
N ALA A 12 -2.08 -6.30 -23.28
CA ALA A 12 -1.55 -6.37 -21.92
C ALA A 12 -1.91 -7.69 -21.24
N VAL A 13 -1.11 -8.07 -20.24
CA VAL A 13 -1.32 -9.25 -19.39
C VAL A 13 -1.71 -8.81 -17.98
N SER A 14 -2.76 -9.41 -17.43
CA SER A 14 -3.08 -9.34 -16.00
C SER A 14 -2.57 -10.59 -15.30
N LEU A 15 -1.54 -10.45 -14.48
CA LEU A 15 -0.90 -11.56 -13.79
C LEU A 15 -1.47 -11.72 -12.38
N VAL A 16 -2.35 -12.71 -12.22
CA VAL A 16 -3.01 -13.07 -10.96
C VAL A 16 -2.62 -14.49 -10.58
N VAL A 17 -1.49 -14.62 -9.89
CA VAL A 17 -0.89 -15.91 -9.49
C VAL A 17 -0.50 -15.87 -8.01
N PRO A 18 -0.26 -17.03 -7.37
CA PRO A 18 0.32 -17.06 -6.03
C PRO A 18 1.64 -16.28 -5.96
N VAL A 19 1.89 -15.64 -4.81
CA VAL A 19 3.02 -14.70 -4.60
C VAL A 19 4.37 -15.34 -4.91
N GLU A 20 4.52 -16.64 -4.70
CA GLU A 20 5.73 -17.41 -4.96
C GLU A 20 6.08 -17.51 -6.45
N ARG A 21 5.09 -17.31 -7.32
CA ARG A 21 5.25 -17.38 -8.79
C ARG A 21 5.30 -15.99 -9.43
N THR A 22 4.89 -14.93 -8.71
CA THR A 22 4.77 -13.58 -9.26
C THR A 22 6.08 -13.08 -9.86
N GLY A 23 7.19 -13.12 -9.11
CA GLY A 23 8.48 -12.59 -9.57
C GLY A 23 9.00 -13.28 -10.83
N GLU A 24 8.97 -14.62 -10.85
CA GLU A 24 9.41 -15.44 -12.00
C GLU A 24 8.55 -15.15 -13.26
N LEU A 25 7.23 -15.23 -13.12
CA LEU A 25 6.33 -15.12 -14.26
C LEU A 25 6.25 -13.69 -14.80
N ALA A 26 6.27 -12.68 -13.92
CA ALA A 26 6.32 -11.28 -14.32
C ALA A 26 7.60 -10.97 -15.11
N GLY A 27 8.76 -11.45 -14.64
CA GLY A 27 10.03 -11.29 -15.37
C GLY A 27 9.95 -11.86 -16.78
N LEU A 28 9.46 -13.09 -16.94
CA LEU A 28 9.30 -13.73 -18.25
C LEU A 28 8.34 -12.94 -19.18
N ILE A 29 7.20 -12.48 -18.66
CA ILE A 29 6.22 -11.72 -19.45
C ILE A 29 6.84 -10.41 -19.96
N LEU A 30 7.59 -9.71 -19.10
CA LEU A 30 8.28 -8.46 -19.44
C LEU A 30 9.42 -8.70 -20.44
N GLU A 31 10.24 -9.74 -20.24
CA GLU A 31 11.30 -10.14 -21.19
C GLU A 31 10.74 -10.47 -22.58
N TRP A 32 9.52 -11.01 -22.65
CA TRP A 32 8.83 -11.28 -23.90
C TRP A 32 8.14 -10.03 -24.50
N GLY A 33 8.24 -8.88 -23.84
CA GLY A 33 7.80 -7.59 -24.36
C GLY A 33 6.31 -7.29 -24.18
N PHE A 34 5.61 -8.00 -23.29
CA PHE A 34 4.19 -7.77 -23.04
C PHE A 34 3.95 -6.76 -21.92
N PRO A 35 3.11 -5.72 -22.12
CA PRO A 35 2.68 -4.85 -21.05
C PRO A 35 2.01 -5.63 -19.92
N LEU A 36 2.28 -5.25 -18.66
CA LEU A 36 1.96 -6.09 -17.50
C LEU A 36 1.29 -5.32 -16.37
N LEU A 37 0.10 -5.78 -15.96
CA LEU A 37 -0.47 -5.49 -14.66
C LEU A 37 -0.27 -6.72 -13.76
N LEU A 38 0.43 -6.56 -12.63
CA LEU A 38 0.67 -7.66 -11.69
C LEU A 38 0.09 -7.36 -10.32
N GLU A 39 -0.41 -8.40 -9.65
CA GLU A 39 -0.85 -8.31 -8.27
C GLU A 39 0.32 -8.00 -7.31
N LYS A 40 -0.03 -7.45 -6.15
CA LYS A 40 0.93 -7.22 -5.06
C LYS A 40 1.15 -8.50 -4.23
N PRO A 41 2.30 -8.63 -3.56
CA PRO A 41 3.52 -7.84 -3.76
C PRO A 41 4.19 -8.19 -5.11
N PRO A 42 4.98 -7.28 -5.70
CA PRO A 42 5.62 -7.52 -7.00
C PRO A 42 6.67 -8.63 -6.96
N GLY A 43 7.23 -8.92 -5.78
CA GLY A 43 8.12 -10.04 -5.53
C GLY A 43 8.25 -10.25 -4.02
N ARG A 44 8.85 -11.37 -3.61
CA ARG A 44 9.11 -11.70 -2.20
C ARG A 44 10.44 -11.16 -1.70
N THR A 45 11.35 -10.88 -2.62
CA THR A 45 12.69 -10.40 -2.30
C THR A 45 13.06 -9.23 -3.20
N VAL A 46 13.95 -8.37 -2.70
CA VAL A 46 14.52 -7.26 -3.48
C VAL A 46 15.13 -7.79 -4.78
N ALA A 47 15.87 -8.91 -4.73
CA ALA A 47 16.48 -9.50 -5.92
C ALA A 47 15.46 -9.99 -6.97
N GLU A 48 14.28 -10.47 -6.55
CA GLU A 48 13.20 -10.80 -7.50
C GLU A 48 12.67 -9.53 -8.18
N VAL A 49 12.48 -8.45 -7.42
CA VAL A 49 12.01 -7.16 -7.94
C VAL A 49 13.05 -6.50 -8.84
N ASP A 50 14.34 -6.53 -8.48
CA ASP A 50 15.43 -5.96 -9.30
C ASP A 50 15.55 -6.67 -10.65
N ARG A 51 15.41 -8.00 -10.67
CA ARG A 51 15.36 -8.77 -11.93
C ARG A 51 14.16 -8.36 -12.78
N MET A 52 13.00 -8.13 -12.15
CA MET A 52 11.82 -7.66 -12.85
C MET A 52 12.01 -6.25 -13.43
N ILE A 53 12.64 -5.34 -12.68
CA ILE A 53 12.97 -3.98 -13.14
C ILE A 53 13.91 -4.04 -14.34
N ALA A 54 14.93 -4.92 -14.30
CA ALA A 54 15.84 -5.13 -15.41
C ALA A 54 15.12 -5.71 -16.65
N ALA A 55 14.24 -6.69 -16.45
CA ALA A 55 13.42 -7.29 -17.50
C ALA A 55 12.42 -6.31 -18.12
N ALA A 56 11.90 -5.35 -17.34
CA ALA A 56 10.91 -4.41 -17.81
C ALA A 56 11.41 -3.59 -19.00
N GLY A 57 12.67 -3.17 -19.05
CA GLY A 57 13.31 -2.66 -20.27
C GLY A 57 12.55 -1.56 -21.04
N GLY A 58 11.70 -0.77 -20.37
CA GLY A 58 10.83 0.25 -21.00
C GLY A 58 9.41 -0.21 -21.37
N ILE A 59 9.09 -1.49 -21.19
CA ILE A 59 7.74 -2.05 -21.32
C ILE A 59 6.83 -1.44 -20.26
N VAL A 60 5.61 -1.07 -20.65
CA VAL A 60 4.60 -0.52 -19.74
C VAL A 60 4.22 -1.58 -18.69
N HIS A 61 4.33 -1.23 -17.42
CA HIS A 61 4.00 -2.16 -16.34
C HIS A 61 3.46 -1.42 -15.10
N GLN A 62 2.68 -2.13 -14.29
CA GLN A 62 2.11 -1.59 -13.06
C GLN A 62 1.90 -2.70 -12.02
N VAL A 63 2.28 -2.42 -10.78
CA VAL A 63 1.88 -3.22 -9.61
C VAL A 63 0.52 -2.74 -9.12
N ALA A 64 -0.40 -3.65 -8.83
CA ALA A 64 -1.79 -3.37 -8.43
C ALA A 64 -1.93 -2.82 -6.99
N PHE A 65 -1.21 -1.75 -6.66
CA PHE A 65 -1.41 -0.99 -5.41
C PHE A 65 -2.69 -0.16 -5.47
N ASN A 66 -3.82 -0.84 -5.30
CA ASN A 66 -5.16 -0.28 -5.45
C ASN A 66 -5.46 0.96 -4.57
N ARG A 67 -4.77 1.15 -3.44
CA ARG A 67 -5.00 2.29 -2.55
C ARG A 67 -4.72 3.63 -3.22
N ARG A 68 -3.72 3.70 -4.11
CA ARG A 68 -3.43 4.90 -4.92
C ARG A 68 -4.61 5.33 -5.81
N PHE A 69 -5.49 4.40 -6.14
CA PHE A 69 -6.63 4.60 -7.04
C PHE A 69 -7.98 4.67 -6.32
N ALA A 70 -8.02 4.43 -5.00
CA ALA A 70 -9.25 4.53 -4.23
C ALA A 70 -9.77 5.98 -4.24
N PRO A 71 -11.06 6.24 -4.55
CA PRO A 71 -11.58 7.60 -4.71
C PRO A 71 -11.30 8.52 -3.51
N LEU A 72 -11.46 8.01 -2.28
CA LEU A 72 -11.21 8.78 -1.06
C LEU A 72 -9.71 9.09 -0.85
N VAL A 73 -8.81 8.20 -1.26
CA VAL A 73 -7.35 8.45 -1.20
C VAL A 73 -6.97 9.53 -2.21
N ARG A 74 -7.51 9.47 -3.43
CA ARG A 74 -7.29 10.49 -4.46
C ARG A 74 -7.86 11.85 -4.04
N GLU A 75 -9.05 11.86 -3.45
CA GLU A 75 -9.67 13.08 -2.94
C GLU A 75 -8.85 13.69 -1.79
N LEU A 76 -8.36 12.87 -0.85
CA LEU A 76 -7.43 13.34 0.18
C LEU A 76 -6.16 13.96 -0.45
N LYS A 77 -5.53 13.27 -1.42
CA LYS A 77 -4.34 13.79 -2.09
C LYS A 77 -4.60 15.12 -2.79
N ARG A 78 -5.74 15.25 -3.47
CA ARG A 78 -6.18 16.51 -4.10
C ARG A 78 -6.32 17.64 -3.08
N ARG A 79 -6.98 17.40 -1.94
CA ARG A 79 -7.14 18.43 -0.89
C ARG A 79 -5.82 18.84 -0.24
N LEU A 80 -4.89 17.90 -0.07
CA LEU A 80 -3.54 18.21 0.39
C LEU A 80 -2.82 19.13 -0.60
N ASP A 81 -2.92 18.84 -1.89
CA ASP A 81 -2.31 19.64 -2.95
C ASP A 81 -2.95 21.04 -3.05
N ASP A 82 -4.28 21.15 -2.91
CA ASP A 82 -5.00 22.44 -2.91
C ASP A 82 -4.56 23.36 -1.77
N VAL A 83 -4.34 22.79 -0.58
CA VAL A 83 -3.90 23.55 0.59
C VAL A 83 -2.44 24.00 0.44
N GLY A 84 -1.61 23.22 -0.25
CA GLY A 84 -0.20 23.58 -0.55
C GLY A 84 0.74 23.66 0.67
N SER A 85 0.22 23.49 1.89
CA SER A 85 1.03 23.45 3.11
C SER A 85 1.86 22.16 3.16
N PRO A 86 3.17 22.25 3.47
CA PRO A 86 4.01 21.08 3.62
C PRO A 86 3.45 20.11 4.66
N LEU A 87 3.34 18.85 4.26
CA LEU A 87 2.99 17.75 5.14
C LEU A 87 4.09 17.59 6.20
N GLN A 88 3.71 17.26 7.43
CA GLN A 88 4.61 17.11 8.57
C GLN A 88 4.59 15.69 9.12
N HIS A 89 3.41 15.09 9.17
CA HIS A 89 3.21 13.77 9.76
C HIS A 89 2.08 12.97 9.10
N VAL A 90 2.28 11.65 9.00
CA VAL A 90 1.27 10.68 8.57
C VAL A 90 1.14 9.56 9.60
N ARG A 91 -0.05 9.38 10.17
CA ARG A 91 -0.39 8.17 10.93
C ARG A 91 -1.26 7.27 10.06
N TYR A 92 -0.95 5.97 10.00
CA TYR A 92 -1.72 4.97 9.26
C TYR A 92 -2.07 3.78 10.15
N GLU A 93 -3.31 3.32 10.08
CA GLU A 93 -3.79 2.16 10.83
C GLU A 93 -4.44 1.17 9.88
N MET A 94 -4.10 -0.10 10.04
CA MET A 94 -4.78 -1.21 9.40
C MET A 94 -5.08 -2.27 10.45
N ALA A 95 -6.36 -2.44 10.77
CA ALA A 95 -6.83 -3.47 11.67
C ALA A 95 -7.68 -4.49 10.91
N ARG A 96 -7.56 -5.76 11.27
CA ARG A 96 -8.35 -6.87 10.72
C ARG A 96 -8.91 -7.71 11.85
N VAL A 97 -9.99 -8.43 11.55
CA VAL A 97 -10.56 -9.44 12.45
C VAL A 97 -10.07 -10.80 11.99
N ASP A 98 -9.54 -11.56 12.95
CA ASP A 98 -9.18 -12.98 12.79
C ASP A 98 -8.28 -13.31 11.58
N ARG A 99 -7.39 -12.41 11.19
CA ARG A 99 -6.48 -12.63 10.07
C ARG A 99 -5.20 -13.32 10.54
N ARG A 100 -5.11 -14.63 10.33
CA ARG A 100 -4.01 -15.48 10.84
C ARG A 100 -2.99 -15.89 9.78
N ASP A 101 -2.79 -15.05 8.76
CA ASP A 101 -1.76 -15.31 7.74
C ASP A 101 -0.38 -15.41 8.43
N PRO A 102 0.42 -16.46 8.16
CA PRO A 102 1.78 -16.55 8.71
C PRO A 102 2.71 -15.42 8.25
N ASP A 103 2.38 -14.81 7.10
CA ASP A 103 3.05 -13.63 6.56
C ASP A 103 2.03 -12.53 6.22
N PHE A 104 1.79 -11.66 7.20
CA PHE A 104 0.92 -10.50 7.03
C PHE A 104 1.54 -9.39 6.16
N SER A 105 2.84 -9.46 5.82
CA SER A 105 3.51 -8.42 5.02
C SER A 105 2.90 -8.28 3.62
N THR A 106 2.41 -9.39 3.05
CA THR A 106 1.67 -9.44 1.78
C THR A 106 0.39 -8.59 1.80
N THR A 107 -0.16 -8.31 2.98
CA THR A 107 -1.30 -7.40 3.18
C THR A 107 -0.85 -6.02 3.67
N ALA A 108 0.08 -5.96 4.63
CA ALA A 108 0.60 -4.72 5.19
C ALA A 108 1.25 -3.81 4.13
N ILE A 109 1.78 -4.38 3.05
CA ILE A 109 2.35 -3.63 1.92
C ILE A 109 1.38 -2.61 1.32
N HIS A 110 0.06 -2.82 1.41
CA HIS A 110 -0.92 -1.81 1.00
C HIS A 110 -0.79 -0.51 1.81
N GLY A 111 -0.56 -0.60 3.13
CA GLY A 111 -0.40 0.57 4.00
C GLY A 111 0.96 1.23 3.81
N VAL A 112 2.02 0.45 3.64
CA VAL A 112 3.37 0.96 3.32
C VAL A 112 3.33 1.77 2.03
N ASP A 113 2.72 1.21 0.98
CA ASP A 113 2.57 1.92 -0.30
C ASP A 113 1.66 3.16 -0.19
N ALA A 114 0.54 3.05 0.53
CA ALA A 114 -0.39 4.16 0.70
C ALA A 114 0.25 5.35 1.42
N VAL A 115 1.08 5.12 2.44
CA VAL A 115 1.80 6.19 3.12
C VAL A 115 2.84 6.83 2.20
N ARG A 116 3.62 6.04 1.45
CA ARG A 116 4.54 6.57 0.42
C ARG A 116 3.81 7.45 -0.59
N PHE A 117 2.65 7.01 -1.08
CA PHE A 117 1.84 7.76 -2.03
C PHE A 117 1.28 9.07 -1.43
N LEU A 118 0.72 9.01 -0.22
CA LEU A 118 0.15 10.16 0.46
C LEU A 118 1.21 11.20 0.87
N ALA A 119 2.37 10.73 1.31
CA ALA A 119 3.51 11.59 1.64
C ALA A 119 4.18 12.19 0.40
N GLY A 120 3.99 11.59 -0.78
CA GLY A 120 4.61 12.02 -2.04
C GLY A 120 6.14 11.91 -2.02
N SER A 121 6.70 11.02 -1.21
CA SER A 121 8.13 10.89 -0.97
C SER A 121 8.49 9.45 -0.61
N ASP A 122 9.73 9.04 -0.89
CA ASP A 122 10.27 7.73 -0.55
C ASP A 122 10.65 7.65 0.93
N TYR A 123 10.76 6.43 1.45
CA TYR A 123 11.21 6.19 2.82
C TYR A 123 12.74 6.34 2.91
N ALA A 124 13.21 7.19 3.81
CA ALA A 124 14.64 7.34 4.11
C ALA A 124 15.08 6.43 5.27
N GLU A 125 14.28 6.33 6.33
CA GLU A 125 14.53 5.48 7.49
C GLU A 125 13.22 4.84 7.96
N VAL A 126 13.27 3.57 8.38
CA VAL A 126 12.14 2.88 9.01
C VAL A 126 12.64 2.03 10.17
N ARG A 127 12.00 2.16 11.33
CA ARG A 127 12.18 1.32 12.51
C ARG A 127 10.98 0.40 12.65
N PHE A 128 11.23 -0.90 12.61
CA PHE A 128 10.19 -1.91 12.77
C PHE A 128 10.14 -2.43 14.19
N ARG A 129 8.93 -2.59 14.71
CA ARG A 129 8.64 -3.38 15.91
C ARG A 129 7.63 -4.46 15.56
N TYR A 130 7.99 -5.70 15.86
CA TYR A 130 7.13 -6.86 15.72
C TYR A 130 6.68 -7.32 17.10
N GLN A 131 5.39 -7.60 17.25
CA GLN A 131 4.82 -8.16 18.47
C GLN A 131 4.15 -9.51 18.13
N PRO A 132 4.81 -10.65 18.39
CA PRO A 132 4.20 -11.96 18.26
C PRO A 132 2.97 -12.10 19.14
N LEU A 133 1.91 -12.69 18.58
CA LEU A 133 0.67 -12.97 19.30
C LEU A 133 0.65 -14.45 19.71
N ALA A 134 0.46 -14.70 21.00
CA ALA A 134 0.46 -16.07 21.55
C ALA A 134 -0.87 -16.80 21.26
N GLY A 135 -0.79 -18.11 21.04
CA GLY A 135 -1.97 -18.99 20.96
C GLY A 135 -2.80 -18.89 19.68
N VAL A 136 -2.32 -18.20 18.65
CA VAL A 136 -3.08 -17.91 17.42
C VAL A 136 -2.47 -18.50 16.14
N GLY A 137 -1.34 -19.18 16.25
CA GLY A 137 -0.61 -19.78 15.14
C GLY A 137 0.77 -19.14 14.91
N PRO A 138 1.64 -19.80 14.12
CA PRO A 138 2.97 -19.28 13.82
C PRO A 138 2.90 -18.04 12.92
N GLY A 139 3.81 -17.09 13.13
CA GLY A 139 3.99 -15.93 12.24
C GLY A 139 2.97 -14.79 12.40
N VAL A 140 1.94 -14.96 13.23
CA VAL A 140 0.95 -13.90 13.46
C VAL A 140 1.53 -12.84 14.42
N VAL A 141 1.74 -11.64 13.88
CA VAL A 141 2.38 -10.52 14.58
C VAL A 141 1.57 -9.24 14.38
N ASN A 142 1.51 -8.38 15.41
CA ASN A 142 1.31 -6.96 15.13
C ASN A 142 2.62 -6.37 14.59
N VAL A 143 2.51 -5.45 13.64
CA VAL A 143 3.68 -4.77 13.05
C VAL A 143 3.50 -3.27 13.19
N PHE A 144 4.49 -2.62 13.78
CA PHE A 144 4.53 -1.17 13.95
C PHE A 144 5.77 -0.60 13.28
N LEU A 145 5.59 0.50 12.55
CA LEU A 145 6.66 1.21 11.85
C LEU A 145 6.69 2.65 12.35
N ASP A 146 7.87 3.13 12.72
CA ASP A 146 8.20 4.55 12.85
C ASP A 146 9.16 4.92 11.72
N ALA A 147 8.81 5.91 10.90
CA ALA A 147 9.52 6.21 9.67
C ALA A 147 9.78 7.70 9.45
N VAL A 148 10.84 7.99 8.69
CA VAL A 148 11.16 9.31 8.15
C VAL A 148 11.23 9.18 6.62
N MET A 149 10.50 10.04 5.92
CA MET A 149 10.53 10.13 4.45
C MET A 149 11.72 11.00 4.00
N GLU A 150 12.17 10.86 2.76
CA GLU A 150 13.25 11.72 2.21
C GLU A 150 12.90 13.21 2.24
N SER A 151 11.61 13.55 2.17
CA SER A 151 11.12 14.93 2.32
C SER A 151 11.19 15.48 3.76
N GLY A 152 11.54 14.65 4.74
CA GLY A 152 11.52 14.98 6.17
C GLY A 152 10.16 14.78 6.85
N VAL A 153 9.11 14.40 6.10
CA VAL A 153 7.82 13.98 6.68
C VAL A 153 8.06 12.78 7.61
N THR A 154 7.39 12.77 8.75
CA THR A 154 7.42 11.62 9.66
C THR A 154 6.20 10.73 9.44
N ALA A 155 6.33 9.43 9.65
CA ALA A 155 5.18 8.52 9.55
C ALA A 155 5.16 7.45 10.65
N GLN A 156 3.96 7.09 11.08
CA GLN A 156 3.69 5.99 12.00
C GLN A 156 2.66 5.05 11.41
N LEU A 157 2.98 3.76 11.29
CA LEU A 157 2.07 2.74 10.76
C LEU A 157 1.83 1.64 11.80
N GLY A 158 0.58 1.22 11.93
CA GLY A 158 0.17 0.10 12.78
C GLY A 158 -0.63 -0.93 11.99
N PHE A 159 -0.18 -2.18 12.03
CA PHE A 159 -0.81 -3.33 11.38
C PHE A 159 -1.21 -4.34 12.47
N CYS A 160 -2.51 -4.47 12.71
CA CYS A 160 -3.07 -5.30 13.79
C CYS A 160 -4.03 -6.35 13.20
N PRO A 161 -3.55 -7.57 12.89
CA PRO A 161 -4.34 -8.55 12.14
C PRO A 161 -5.42 -9.27 12.97
N LEU A 162 -5.34 -9.22 14.30
CA LEU A 162 -6.28 -9.85 15.25
C LEU A 162 -6.99 -8.82 16.14
N ALA A 163 -7.43 -7.70 15.55
CA ALA A 163 -8.24 -6.70 16.23
C ALA A 163 -9.73 -7.11 16.28
N GLY A 164 -10.53 -6.36 17.04
CA GLY A 164 -11.99 -6.52 17.09
C GLY A 164 -12.76 -5.83 15.96
N VAL A 165 -12.06 -5.22 14.99
CA VAL A 165 -12.67 -4.41 13.94
C VAL A 165 -11.86 -4.47 12.64
N VAL A 166 -12.55 -4.36 11.51
CA VAL A 166 -11.93 -4.10 10.20
C VAL A 166 -11.91 -2.59 9.96
N VAL A 167 -10.71 -1.98 9.99
CA VAL A 167 -10.51 -0.58 9.63
C VAL A 167 -9.25 -0.38 8.81
N GLU A 168 -9.24 0.67 8.01
CA GLU A 168 -8.05 1.18 7.35
C GLU A 168 -8.15 2.70 7.30
N ARG A 169 -7.27 3.39 8.04
CA ARG A 169 -7.39 4.81 8.33
C ARG A 169 -6.06 5.51 8.18
N ALA A 170 -6.11 6.80 7.84
CA ALA A 170 -4.94 7.67 7.89
C ALA A 170 -5.29 9.02 8.52
N THR A 171 -4.33 9.60 9.25
CA THR A 171 -4.40 10.98 9.75
C THR A 171 -3.16 11.71 9.28
N LEU A 172 -3.33 12.85 8.62
CA LEU A 172 -2.26 13.62 8.02
C LEU A 172 -2.25 15.02 8.61
N HIS A 173 -1.10 15.47 9.08
CA HIS A 173 -0.92 16.80 9.65
C HIS A 173 -0.02 17.64 8.75
N ALA A 174 -0.51 18.81 8.38
CA ALA A 174 0.25 19.90 7.80
C ALA A 174 0.10 21.13 8.71
N ARG A 175 0.84 22.21 8.44
CA ARG A 175 0.68 23.46 9.19
C ARG A 175 -0.79 23.90 9.15
N ASP A 176 -1.41 24.12 10.32
CA ASP A 176 -2.80 24.55 10.51
C ASP A 176 -3.90 23.62 9.96
N HIS A 177 -3.53 22.51 9.30
CA HIS A 177 -4.45 21.58 8.67
C HIS A 177 -4.27 20.16 9.17
N THR A 178 -5.38 19.45 9.36
CA THR A 178 -5.39 18.01 9.63
C THR A 178 -6.40 17.34 8.74
N PHE A 179 -6.01 16.25 8.11
CA PHE A 179 -6.89 15.42 7.30
C PHE A 179 -7.07 14.06 7.93
N GLU A 180 -8.30 13.57 7.95
CA GLU A 180 -8.61 12.21 8.37
C GLU A 180 -9.20 11.46 7.19
N LEU A 181 -8.66 10.28 6.91
CA LEU A 181 -9.16 9.34 5.93
C LEU A 181 -9.64 8.09 6.66
N HIS A 182 -10.87 7.71 6.37
CA HIS A 182 -11.46 6.45 6.79
C HIS A 182 -11.88 5.71 5.53
N LEU A 183 -11.21 4.59 5.22
CA LEU A 183 -11.55 3.80 4.05
C LEU A 183 -12.68 2.82 4.39
N GLY A 184 -13.76 2.87 3.61
CA GLY A 184 -14.84 1.88 3.64
C GLY A 184 -14.44 0.60 2.92
N ILE A 185 -13.38 -0.08 3.38
CA ILE A 185 -13.00 -1.40 2.87
C ILE A 185 -14.06 -2.45 3.28
N TRP A 186 -14.06 -3.62 2.64
CA TRP A 186 -15.01 -4.71 2.92
C TRP A 186 -15.27 -4.91 4.42
N ASP A 187 -16.54 -5.05 4.80
CA ASP A 187 -17.00 -5.27 6.18
C ASP A 187 -16.49 -4.25 7.22
N SER A 188 -15.96 -3.11 6.76
CA SER A 188 -15.46 -2.07 7.66
C SER A 188 -16.61 -1.29 8.28
N VAL A 189 -16.49 -1.04 9.58
CA VAL A 189 -17.38 -0.13 10.32
C VAL A 189 -17.31 1.31 9.82
N ASP A 190 -16.30 1.64 9.02
CA ASP A 190 -16.17 2.96 8.41
C ASP A 190 -16.92 3.09 7.08
N ALA A 191 -17.52 2.03 6.54
CA ALA A 191 -18.28 2.09 5.28
C ALA A 191 -19.40 3.15 5.33
N PRO A 192 -19.59 3.97 4.28
CA PRO A 192 -18.95 3.94 2.95
C PRO A 192 -17.54 4.58 2.86
N GLY A 193 -16.98 5.00 3.99
CA GLY A 193 -15.73 5.75 4.09
C GLY A 193 -15.97 7.25 4.11
N ARG A 194 -14.94 8.01 4.48
CA ARG A 194 -14.99 9.49 4.50
C ARG A 194 -13.60 10.09 4.48
N VAL A 195 -13.52 11.34 4.00
CA VAL A 195 -12.40 12.25 4.21
C VAL A 195 -12.90 13.44 5.01
N ARG A 196 -12.18 13.82 6.06
CA ARG A 196 -12.41 15.05 6.82
C ARG A 196 -11.19 15.94 6.73
N HIS A 197 -11.41 17.24 6.68
CA HIS A 197 -10.36 18.25 6.70
C HIS A 197 -10.69 19.20 7.84
N PHE A 198 -9.74 19.40 8.73
CA PHE A 198 -9.80 20.37 9.80
C PHE A 198 -8.79 21.46 9.52
N GLU A 199 -9.19 22.70 9.75
CA GLU A 199 -8.34 23.87 9.65
C GLU A 199 -8.55 24.73 10.91
N HIS A 200 -7.46 25.10 11.58
CA HIS A 200 -7.50 25.87 12.84
C HIS A 200 -8.47 25.30 13.89
N GLY A 201 -8.53 23.97 14.00
CA GLY A 201 -9.39 23.26 14.96
C GLY A 201 -10.87 23.18 14.58
N ARG A 202 -11.26 23.57 13.35
CA ARG A 202 -12.65 23.50 12.86
C ARG A 202 -12.75 22.60 11.64
N LEU A 203 -13.86 21.87 11.51
CA LEU A 203 -14.13 21.06 10.33
C LEU A 203 -14.35 21.98 9.12
N HIS A 204 -13.43 21.94 8.17
CA HIS A 204 -13.51 22.61 6.88
C HIS A 204 -14.49 21.84 5.99
N ARG A 205 -15.54 22.52 5.52
CA ARG A 205 -16.60 21.92 4.69
C ARG A 205 -16.17 21.86 3.24
#